data_AF-A0A0Q9QWU7-F1
#
_entry.id   AF-A0A0Q9QWU7-F1
#
_cell.length_a   1.000
_cell.length_b   1.000
_cell.length_c   1.000
_cell.angle_alpha   90.00
_cell.angle_beta   90.00
_cell.angle_gamma   90.00
#
_symmetry.space_group_name_H-M   'P 1'
#
loop_
_entity.id
_entity.type
_entity.pdbx_description
1 polymer ?
#
loop_
_entity_poly.entity_id
_entity_poly.type
_entity_poly.pdbx_seq_one_letter_code
_entity_poly.pdbx_strand_id
1 'polypeptide(L)'
;MEFSQLSELARGVRAKYAAVERERYGRSWSREEIMLGFLGDVGDLAKLVQGKEGVRPRDDLDEAFAHELADCLWCVMTLADSYGVDLEDAFVSTMTELDEVLDEP
;
A
#
# COMPACT_ATOMS: atom_id res chain seq x y z
N MET A 1 12.16 -11.01 5.96
CA MET A 1 11.72 -11.15 4.56
C MET A 1 12.33 -9.96 3.85
N GLU A 2 13.10 -10.19 2.81
CA GLU A 2 13.69 -9.13 2.01
C GLU A 2 12.58 -8.37 1.26
N PHE A 3 12.83 -7.12 0.89
CA PHE A 3 11.84 -6.31 0.17
C PHE A 3 11.43 -6.94 -1.18
N SER A 4 12.38 -7.61 -1.85
CA SER A 4 12.13 -8.41 -3.04
C SER A 4 11.09 -9.52 -2.82
N GLN A 5 11.13 -10.21 -1.67
CA GLN A 5 10.19 -11.27 -1.33
C GLN A 5 8.79 -10.69 -1.01
N LEU A 6 8.72 -9.52 -0.37
CA LEU A 6 7.45 -8.78 -0.21
C LEU A 6 6.87 -8.38 -1.57
N SER A 7 7.71 -7.90 -2.48
CA SER A 7 7.32 -7.52 -3.84
C SER A 7 6.77 -8.71 -4.64
N GLU A 8 7.39 -9.87 -4.52
CA GLU A 8 6.89 -11.10 -5.12
C GLU A 8 5.54 -11.54 -4.53
N LEU A 9 5.39 -11.45 -3.20
CA LEU A 9 4.12 -11.75 -2.53
C LEU A 9 3.01 -10.81 -3.02
N ALA A 10 3.27 -9.50 -3.06
CA ALA A 10 2.32 -8.48 -3.50
C ALA A 10 1.88 -8.71 -4.96
N ARG A 11 2.84 -8.97 -5.87
CA ARG A 11 2.57 -9.36 -7.26
C ARG A 11 1.71 -10.61 -7.36
N GLY A 12 2.04 -11.64 -6.57
CA GLY A 12 1.30 -12.89 -6.55
C GLY A 12 -0.17 -12.70 -6.14
N VAL A 13 -0.42 -11.86 -5.14
CA VAL A 13 -1.78 -11.49 -4.72
C VAL A 13 -2.48 -10.66 -5.80
N ARG A 14 -1.81 -9.67 -6.40
CA ARG A 14 -2.38 -8.87 -7.49
C ARG A 14 -2.79 -9.72 -8.68
N ALA A 15 -2.00 -10.72 -9.05
CA ALA A 15 -2.31 -11.65 -10.12
C ALA A 15 -3.60 -12.46 -9.84
N LYS A 16 -3.83 -12.86 -8.58
CA LYS A 16 -5.07 -13.54 -8.17
C LYS A 16 -6.28 -12.60 -8.26
N TYR A 17 -6.17 -11.37 -7.77
CA TYR A 17 -7.22 -10.37 -7.94
C TYR A 17 -7.53 -10.11 -9.41
N ALA A 18 -6.51 -9.98 -10.26
CA ALA A 18 -6.68 -9.78 -11.70
C ALA A 18 -7.43 -10.93 -12.38
N ALA A 19 -7.25 -12.17 -11.90
CA ALA A 19 -8.01 -13.32 -12.38
C ALA A 19 -9.50 -13.23 -11.98
N VAL A 20 -9.78 -12.90 -10.72
CA VAL A 20 -11.15 -12.70 -10.21
C VAL A 20 -11.85 -11.55 -10.93
N GLU A 21 -11.15 -10.44 -11.18
CA GLU A 21 -11.67 -9.29 -11.92
C GLU A 21 -12.01 -9.65 -13.36
N ARG A 22 -11.14 -10.42 -14.05
CA ARG A 22 -11.42 -10.91 -15.40
C ARG A 22 -12.66 -11.81 -15.44
N GLU A 23 -12.81 -12.70 -14.47
CA GLU A 23 -13.99 -13.57 -14.37
C GLU A 23 -15.27 -12.76 -14.11
N ARG A 24 -15.21 -11.80 -13.19
CA ARG A 24 -16.40 -11.07 -12.73
C ARG A 24 -16.80 -9.90 -13.63
N TYR A 25 -15.83 -9.22 -14.23
CA TYR A 25 -16.02 -7.96 -14.94
C TYR A 25 -15.53 -8.01 -16.41
N GLY A 26 -15.02 -9.16 -16.87
CA GLY A 26 -14.52 -9.34 -18.24
C GLY A 26 -13.15 -8.70 -18.51
N ARG A 27 -12.57 -7.99 -17.53
CA ARG A 27 -11.24 -7.38 -17.60
C ARG A 27 -10.62 -7.24 -16.22
N SER A 28 -9.30 -7.12 -16.18
CA SER A 28 -8.60 -6.69 -14.97
C SER A 28 -8.90 -5.21 -14.71
N TRP A 29 -8.81 -4.80 -13.44
CA TRP A 29 -8.79 -3.40 -13.05
C TRP A 29 -7.62 -2.66 -13.70
N SER A 30 -7.89 -1.43 -14.13
CA SER A 30 -6.89 -0.51 -14.66
C SER A 30 -6.02 0.06 -13.53
N ARG A 31 -4.94 0.76 -13.89
CA ARG A 31 -4.07 1.40 -12.89
C ARG A 31 -4.81 2.48 -12.10
N GLU A 32 -5.69 3.21 -12.77
CA GLU A 32 -6.56 4.22 -12.18
C GLU A 32 -7.53 3.59 -11.17
N GLU A 33 -8.11 2.43 -11.48
CA GLU A 33 -8.98 1.70 -10.55
C GLU A 33 -8.21 1.15 -9.34
N ILE A 34 -6.97 0.71 -9.53
CA ILE A 34 -6.09 0.32 -8.42
C ILE A 34 -5.80 1.54 -7.52
N MET A 35 -5.49 2.70 -8.10
CA MET A 35 -5.27 3.95 -7.35
C MET A 35 -6.53 4.39 -6.59
N LEU A 36 -7.72 4.22 -7.19
CA LEU A 36 -8.99 4.50 -6.51
C LEU A 36 -9.25 3.52 -5.36
N GLY A 37 -8.90 2.25 -5.53
CA GLY A 37 -8.93 1.26 -4.44
C GLY A 37 -8.03 1.69 -3.29
N PHE A 38 -6.78 2.06 -3.59
CA PHE A 38 -5.83 2.55 -2.59
C PHE A 38 -6.34 3.77 -1.82
N LEU A 39 -7.01 4.71 -2.48
CA LEU A 39 -7.61 5.86 -1.80
C LEU A 39 -8.69 5.42 -0.78
N GLY A 40 -9.41 4.33 -1.06
CA GLY A 40 -10.33 3.70 -0.12
C GLY A 40 -9.61 3.22 1.13
N ASP A 41 -8.55 2.45 0.96
CA ASP A 41 -7.74 1.88 2.04
C ASP A 41 -7.09 2.98 2.89
N VAL A 42 -6.60 4.06 2.27
CA VAL A 42 -6.11 5.26 2.99
C VAL A 42 -7.22 5.89 3.83
N GLY A 43 -8.45 5.92 3.32
CA GLY A 43 -9.61 6.43 4.05
C GLY A 43 -9.97 5.56 5.26
N ASP A 44 -9.83 4.24 5.15
CA ASP A 44 -10.06 3.30 6.25
C ASP A 44 -8.93 3.37 7.28
N LEU A 45 -7.67 3.40 6.85
CA LEU A 45 -6.52 3.68 7.71
C LEU A 45 -6.70 4.99 8.50
N ALA A 46 -7.15 6.06 7.85
CA ALA A 46 -7.39 7.35 8.52
C ALA A 46 -8.45 7.27 9.63
N LYS A 47 -9.53 6.49 9.43
CA LYS A 47 -10.52 6.24 10.49
C LYS A 47 -9.92 5.46 11.65
N LEU A 48 -9.00 4.53 11.38
CA LEU A 48 -8.34 3.76 12.43
C LEU A 48 -7.30 4.58 13.19
N VAL A 49 -6.60 5.52 12.55
CA VAL A 49 -5.79 6.53 13.25
C VAL A 49 -6.66 7.32 14.23
N GLN A 50 -7.84 7.79 13.81
CA GLN A 50 -8.78 8.44 14.74
C GLN A 50 -9.17 7.54 15.92
N GLY A 51 -9.29 6.22 15.69
CA GLY A 51 -9.50 5.26 16.75
C GLY A 51 -8.32 5.17 17.72
N LYS A 52 -7.08 5.15 17.22
CA LYS A 52 -5.85 5.12 18.02
C LYS A 52 -5.69 6.36 18.90
N GLU A 53 -6.14 7.50 18.39
CA GLU A 53 -6.20 8.77 19.13
C GLU A 53 -7.43 8.89 20.05
N GLY A 54 -8.25 7.84 20.19
CA GLY A 54 -9.38 7.79 21.11
C GLY A 54 -10.67 8.49 20.65
N VAL A 55 -10.74 8.94 19.40
CA VAL A 55 -11.92 9.63 18.84
C VAL A 55 -13.00 8.64 18.39
N ARG A 56 -12.60 7.48 17.85
CA ARG A 56 -13.50 6.41 17.39
C ARG A 56 -13.09 5.06 17.98
N PRO A 57 -13.43 4.77 19.24
CA PRO A 57 -13.00 3.55 19.91
C PRO A 57 -13.59 2.32 19.24
N ARG A 58 -12.83 1.23 19.29
CA ARG A 58 -13.14 -0.06 18.69
C ARG A 58 -12.39 -1.17 19.43
N ASP A 59 -12.98 -2.35 19.52
CA ASP A 59 -12.41 -3.48 20.28
C ASP A 59 -11.20 -4.13 19.57
N ASP A 60 -11.20 -4.22 18.24
CA ASP A 60 -10.16 -4.84 17.41
C ASP A 60 -9.20 -3.80 16.80
N LEU A 61 -8.99 -2.67 17.49
CA LEU A 61 -8.32 -1.50 16.92
C LEU A 61 -6.90 -1.80 16.42
N ASP A 62 -6.11 -2.51 17.22
CA ASP A 62 -4.71 -2.83 16.92
C ASP A 62 -4.59 -3.75 15.71
N GLU A 63 -5.42 -4.79 15.66
CA GLU A 63 -5.41 -5.78 14.59
C GLU A 63 -5.75 -5.13 13.25
N ALA A 64 -6.88 -4.43 13.16
CA ALA A 64 -7.22 -3.84 11.87
C ALA A 64 -6.39 -2.60 11.52
N PHE A 65 -5.76 -1.92 12.49
CA PHE A 65 -4.78 -0.87 12.15
C PHE A 65 -3.57 -1.47 11.44
N ALA A 66 -3.07 -2.63 11.92
CA ALA A 66 -2.01 -3.36 11.24
C ALA A 66 -2.46 -3.87 9.85
N HIS A 67 -3.70 -4.31 9.73
CA HIS A 67 -4.30 -4.72 8.45
C HIS A 67 -4.30 -3.58 7.43
N GLU A 68 -4.86 -2.43 7.76
CA GLU A 68 -4.97 -1.30 6.82
C GLU A 68 -3.60 -0.73 6.44
N LEU A 69 -2.61 -0.77 7.36
CA LEU A 69 -1.22 -0.43 7.01
C LEU A 69 -0.65 -1.42 5.96
N ALA A 70 -0.93 -2.71 6.11
CA ALA A 70 -0.48 -3.74 5.18
C ALA A 70 -1.17 -3.61 3.81
N ASP A 71 -2.48 -3.31 3.79
CA ASP A 71 -3.24 -3.09 2.55
C ASP A 71 -2.77 -1.82 1.83
N CYS A 72 -2.55 -0.72 2.56
CA CYS A 72 -1.95 0.49 2.00
C CYS A 72 -0.57 0.19 1.39
N LEU A 73 0.27 -0.57 2.08
CA LEU A 73 1.58 -0.96 1.55
C LEU A 73 1.44 -1.83 0.29
N TRP A 74 0.53 -2.81 0.29
CA TRP A 74 0.26 -3.65 -0.87
C TRP A 74 -0.18 -2.85 -2.09
N CYS A 75 -1.01 -1.84 -1.91
CA CYS A 75 -1.41 -0.91 -2.96
C CYS A 75 -0.23 -0.11 -3.53
N VAL A 76 0.63 0.45 -2.68
CA VAL A 76 1.83 1.17 -3.13
C VAL A 76 2.76 0.25 -3.93
N MET A 77 3.01 -0.97 -3.45
CA MET A 77 3.85 -1.96 -4.13
C MET A 77 3.23 -2.41 -5.47
N THR A 78 1.91 -2.60 -5.50
CA THR A 78 1.17 -2.95 -6.72
C THR A 78 1.25 -1.85 -7.77
N LEU A 79 1.10 -0.59 -7.35
CA LEU A 79 1.22 0.56 -8.25
C LEU A 79 2.65 0.67 -8.79
N ALA A 80 3.66 0.60 -7.93
CA ALA A 80 5.06 0.63 -8.33
C ALA A 80 5.36 -0.45 -9.40
N ASP A 81 4.96 -1.70 -9.16
CA ASP A 81 5.11 -2.79 -10.13
C ASP A 81 4.39 -2.50 -11.45
N SER A 82 3.15 -1.98 -11.39
CA SER A 82 2.35 -1.67 -12.58
C SER A 82 2.93 -0.55 -13.47
N TYR A 83 3.76 0.32 -12.87
CA TYR A 83 4.44 1.43 -13.54
C TYR A 83 5.93 1.16 -13.79
N GLY A 84 6.47 0.01 -13.34
CA GLY A 84 7.88 -0.34 -13.50
C GLY A 84 8.82 0.51 -12.64
N VAL A 85 8.36 0.94 -11.46
CA VAL A 85 9.17 1.69 -10.49
C VAL A 85 9.88 0.71 -9.56
N ASP A 86 11.20 0.86 -9.43
CA ASP A 86 11.94 0.22 -8.36
C ASP A 86 11.68 0.97 -7.05
N LEU A 87 10.75 0.43 -6.26
CA LEU A 87 10.28 1.09 -5.03
C LEU A 87 11.34 1.05 -3.92
N GLU A 88 12.20 0.04 -3.89
CA GLU A 88 13.27 -0.08 -2.88
C GLU A 88 14.31 1.01 -3.10
N ASP A 89 14.84 1.10 -4.32
CA ASP A 89 15.81 2.12 -4.70
C ASP A 89 15.22 3.53 -4.57
N ALA A 90 13.97 3.73 -5.02
CA ALA A 90 13.30 5.03 -4.90
C ALA A 90 13.14 5.46 -3.43
N PHE A 91 12.78 4.54 -2.54
CA PHE A 91 12.65 4.84 -1.12
C PHE A 91 14.01 5.20 -0.50
N VAL A 92 15.05 4.40 -0.75
CA VAL A 92 16.39 4.63 -0.21
C VAL A 92 16.96 5.97 -0.70
N SER A 93 16.86 6.27 -1.99
CA SER A 93 17.33 7.56 -2.56
C SER A 93 16.60 8.73 -1.90
N THR A 94 15.27 8.67 -1.83
CA THR A 94 14.47 9.77 -1.27
C THR A 94 14.78 10.00 0.21
N MET A 95 14.91 8.94 1.02
CA MET A 95 15.20 9.10 2.45
C MET A 95 16.62 9.60 2.68
N THR A 96 17.59 9.17 1.87
CA THR A 96 18.97 9.66 1.95
C THR A 96 19.04 11.15 1.63
N GLU A 97 18.38 11.58 0.55
CA GLU A 97 18.31 13.01 0.19
C GLU A 97 17.64 13.84 1.29
N LEU A 98 16.57 13.35 1.91
CA LEU A 98 15.91 14.05 3.01
C LEU A 98 16.79 14.15 4.26
N ASP A 99 17.53 13.11 4.60
CA ASP A 99 18.47 13.10 5.73
C ASP A 99 19.58 14.13 5.53
N GLU A 100 20.19 14.15 4.34
CA GLU A 100 21.21 15.14 3.97
C GLU A 100 20.69 16.58 4.06
N VAL A 101 19.47 16.85 3.57
CA VAL A 101 18.85 18.18 3.65
C VAL A 101 18.58 18.62 5.09
N LEU A 102 18.23 17.70 5.99
CA LEU A 102 17.94 18.01 7.39
C LEU A 102 19.20 18.21 8.23
N ASP A 103 20.33 17.66 7.80
CA ASP A 103 21.64 17.83 8.44
C ASP A 103 22.38 19.11 7.97
N GLU A 104 21.89 19.80 6.94
CA GLU A 104 22.42 21.11 6.55
C GLU A 104 22.07 22.19 7.61
N PRO A 105 23.06 22.93 8.13
CA PRO A 105 22.89 23.91 9.21
C PRO A 105 22.18 25.22 8.83
#